data_AF-A0A497CQ56-F1
#
_entry.id   AF-A0A497CQ56-F1
#
_cell.length_a   1.000
_cell.length_b   1.000
_cell.length_c   1.000
_cell.angle_alpha   90.00
_cell.angle_beta   90.00
_cell.angle_gamma   90.00
#
_symmetry.space_group_name_H-M   'P 1'
#
loop_
_entity.id
_entity.type
_entity.pdbx_description
1 polymer ?
#
loop_
_entity_poly.entity_id
_entity_poly.type
_entity_poly.pdbx_seq_one_letter_code
_entity_poly.pdbx_strand_id
1 'polypeptide(L)'
;MLKKALLLFIVFVVASTIQAQVNVNDSVIRAFIPNISFAFQLPGGDVADRYGNNSTIGIGTMFKTSKNFLFSIDVNFIFGNKIHNADTILRMVETQSGHVIDGNGTFALYAIYERGYSFNFRFGKIINVLNPNPNSGILVMGGVGFLTHRMKIDNQHKTAPQISDDYAKGYDRFTGGIAFNEFIGYFFMGKKRIANFYGGFEFYQAFTKSLRDRVFDQVVFDPDSKTYKAVGKDNNSYIDLFFGFKIGWMIPLYNRAPDKYYYN
;
A
#
# COMPACT_ATOMS: atom_id res chain seq x y z
N MET A 1 -1.44 -66.10 -5.21
CA MET A 1 -1.99 -65.50 -3.98
C MET A 1 -1.31 -64.18 -3.62
N LEU A 2 0.00 -64.05 -3.78
CA LEU A 2 0.78 -62.83 -3.47
C LEU A 2 0.29 -61.55 -4.19
N LYS A 3 -0.11 -61.62 -5.46
CA LYS A 3 -0.64 -60.46 -6.22
C LYS A 3 -1.96 -59.91 -5.67
N LYS A 4 -2.83 -60.76 -5.11
CA LYS A 4 -4.11 -60.34 -4.50
C LYS A 4 -3.88 -59.67 -3.13
N ALA A 5 -2.91 -60.17 -2.36
CA ALA A 5 -2.52 -59.56 -1.08
C ALA A 5 -1.86 -58.19 -1.27
N LEU A 6 -1.02 -58.04 -2.30
CA LEU A 6 -0.39 -56.75 -2.65
C LEU A 6 -1.45 -55.70 -3.04
N LEU A 7 -2.47 -56.10 -3.81
CA LEU A 7 -3.55 -55.20 -4.22
C LEU A 7 -4.41 -54.75 -3.03
N LEU A 8 -4.70 -55.66 -2.10
CA LEU A 8 -5.40 -55.35 -0.84
C LEU A 8 -4.59 -54.40 0.07
N PHE A 9 -3.28 -54.58 0.14
CA PHE A 9 -2.39 -53.69 0.90
C PHE A 9 -2.34 -52.28 0.30
N ILE A 10 -2.28 -52.16 -1.03
CA ILE A 10 -2.32 -50.88 -1.73
C ILE A 10 -3.67 -50.15 -1.50
N VAL A 11 -4.79 -50.88 -1.52
CA VAL A 11 -6.11 -50.32 -1.21
C VAL A 11 -6.20 -49.84 0.25
N PHE A 12 -5.60 -50.57 1.19
CA PHE A 12 -5.60 -50.19 2.61
C PHE A 12 -4.75 -48.94 2.89
N VAL A 13 -3.60 -48.81 2.21
CA VAL A 13 -2.73 -47.63 2.31
C VAL A 13 -3.42 -46.40 1.70
N VAL A 14 -4.12 -46.53 0.57
CA VAL A 14 -4.87 -45.42 -0.05
C VAL A 14 -6.06 -45.00 0.82
N ALA A 15 -6.77 -45.94 1.46
CA ALA A 15 -7.91 -45.63 2.34
C ALA A 15 -7.51 -44.85 3.60
N SER A 16 -6.27 -45.02 4.09
CA SER A 16 -5.78 -44.33 5.30
C SER A 16 -5.50 -42.83 5.13
N THR A 17 -5.61 -42.29 3.91
CA THR A 17 -5.32 -40.87 3.60
C THR A 17 -6.54 -40.00 3.32
N ILE A 18 -7.76 -40.54 3.50
CA ILE A 18 -9.00 -39.84 3.16
C ILE A 18 -9.49 -39.02 4.38
N GLN A 19 -8.92 -37.83 4.59
CA GLN A 19 -9.56 -36.79 5.40
C GLN A 19 -10.46 -35.92 4.51
N ALA A 20 -11.71 -36.34 4.30
CA ALA A 20 -12.56 -35.79 3.25
C ALA A 20 -13.64 -34.78 3.70
N GLN A 21 -13.58 -34.19 4.90
CA GLN A 21 -14.60 -33.21 5.33
C GLN A 21 -13.95 -32.03 6.07
N VAL A 22 -13.88 -30.87 5.40
CA VAL A 22 -13.37 -29.61 5.96
C VAL A 22 -14.52 -28.61 6.00
N ASN A 23 -15.05 -28.36 7.19
CA ASN A 23 -16.08 -27.34 7.44
C ASN A 23 -15.40 -26.03 7.85
N VAL A 24 -15.77 -24.91 7.21
CA VAL A 24 -15.25 -23.57 7.51
C VAL A 24 -15.49 -23.15 8.97
N ASN A 25 -16.53 -23.72 9.60
CA ASN A 25 -16.87 -23.41 10.98
C ASN A 25 -16.04 -24.21 12.00
N ASP A 26 -15.64 -25.44 11.66
CA ASP A 26 -15.07 -26.37 12.63
C ASP A 26 -13.56 -26.55 12.44
N SER A 27 -13.02 -26.06 11.32
CA SER A 27 -11.63 -26.30 10.94
C SER A 27 -10.96 -25.07 10.33
N VAL A 28 -9.64 -25.00 10.51
CA VAL A 28 -8.82 -23.96 9.92
C VAL A 28 -8.56 -24.28 8.45
N ILE A 29 -8.98 -23.38 7.57
CA ILE A 29 -8.93 -23.57 6.12
C ILE A 29 -7.73 -22.85 5.51
N ARG A 30 -7.13 -23.52 4.53
CA ARG A 30 -6.18 -22.91 3.59
C ARG A 30 -6.94 -22.16 2.51
N ALA A 31 -6.60 -20.91 2.27
CA ALA A 31 -7.30 -20.07 1.31
C ALA A 31 -6.35 -19.11 0.58
N PHE A 32 -6.65 -18.86 -0.70
CA PHE A 32 -6.11 -17.74 -1.44
C PHE A 32 -7.14 -16.61 -1.41
N ILE A 33 -6.73 -15.39 -1.06
CA ILE A 33 -7.65 -14.34 -0.63
C ILE A 33 -7.28 -13.03 -1.33
N PRO A 34 -7.78 -12.80 -2.56
CA PRO A 34 -7.79 -11.47 -3.16
C PRO A 34 -8.52 -10.49 -2.25
N ASN A 35 -8.01 -9.26 -2.19
CA ASN A 35 -8.60 -8.20 -1.38
C ASN A 35 -8.42 -6.83 -2.03
N ILE A 36 -9.33 -5.94 -1.66
CA ILE A 36 -9.21 -4.50 -1.87
C ILE A 36 -9.22 -3.83 -0.51
N SER A 37 -8.48 -2.74 -0.37
CA SER A 37 -8.33 -2.05 0.91
C SER A 37 -8.36 -0.54 0.76
N PHE A 38 -8.82 0.11 1.81
CA PHE A 38 -8.76 1.55 1.98
C PHE A 38 -8.12 1.86 3.32
N ALA A 39 -7.27 2.88 3.38
CA ALA A 39 -6.73 3.38 4.63
C ALA A 39 -6.72 4.90 4.68
N PHE A 40 -6.85 5.44 5.87
CA PHE A 40 -6.60 6.86 6.17
C PHE A 40 -5.37 6.94 7.07
N GLN A 41 -4.38 7.74 6.68
CA GLN A 41 -3.08 7.81 7.34
C GLN A 41 -2.71 9.25 7.73
N LEU A 42 -2.08 9.35 8.88
CA LEU A 42 -1.45 10.56 9.39
C LEU A 42 0.05 10.48 9.11
N PRO A 43 0.66 11.52 8.52
CA PRO A 43 2.09 11.58 8.31
C PRO A 43 2.82 11.88 9.62
N GLY A 44 4.04 11.38 9.76
CA GLY A 44 4.99 11.71 10.83
C GLY A 44 6.43 11.70 10.29
N GLY A 45 7.40 12.15 11.09
CA GLY A 45 8.78 12.30 10.61
C GLY A 45 8.88 13.36 9.50
N ASP A 46 9.81 13.19 8.56
CA ASP A 46 10.14 14.21 7.56
C ASP A 46 9.03 14.43 6.52
N VAL A 47 8.14 13.45 6.33
CA VAL A 47 7.02 13.57 5.39
C VAL A 47 5.93 14.51 5.90
N ALA A 48 5.79 14.67 7.23
CA ALA A 48 4.79 15.56 7.85
C ALA A 48 5.07 17.05 7.58
N ASP A 49 6.34 17.41 7.40
CA ASP A 49 6.73 18.78 7.02
C ASP A 49 6.28 19.14 5.60
N ARG A 50 6.03 18.13 4.74
CA ARG A 50 5.68 18.33 3.33
C ARG A 50 4.21 18.14 3.06
N TYR A 51 3.61 17.12 3.66
CA TYR A 51 2.26 16.66 3.34
C TYR A 51 1.36 16.67 4.58
N GLY A 52 0.06 16.90 4.36
CA GLY A 52 -0.96 16.66 5.36
C GLY A 52 -1.43 15.22 5.37
N ASN A 53 -2.58 14.98 6.00
CA ASN A 53 -3.19 13.65 6.07
C ASN A 53 -3.50 13.12 4.66
N ASN A 54 -3.34 11.81 4.49
CA ASN A 54 -3.56 11.16 3.21
C ASN A 54 -4.47 9.94 3.36
N SER A 55 -4.81 9.36 2.22
CA SER A 55 -5.52 8.10 2.15
C SER A 55 -4.87 7.20 1.14
N THR A 56 -5.11 5.90 1.30
CA THR A 56 -4.65 4.90 0.36
C THR A 56 -5.80 4.04 -0.13
N ILE A 57 -5.73 3.65 -1.40
CA ILE A 57 -6.56 2.58 -1.96
C ILE A 57 -5.62 1.52 -2.50
N GLY A 58 -5.89 0.26 -2.17
CA GLY A 58 -5.00 -0.83 -2.48
C GLY A 58 -5.71 -2.06 -2.99
N ILE A 59 -4.96 -2.84 -3.75
CA ILE A 59 -5.32 -4.19 -4.16
C ILE A 59 -4.23 -5.15 -3.69
N GLY A 60 -4.61 -6.36 -3.32
CA GLY A 60 -3.66 -7.33 -2.86
C GLY A 60 -4.21 -8.74 -2.85
N THR A 61 -3.36 -9.66 -2.43
CA THR A 61 -3.76 -11.03 -2.15
C THR A 61 -3.08 -11.54 -0.89
N MET A 62 -3.80 -12.37 -0.14
CA MET A 62 -3.28 -13.08 1.02
C MET A 62 -3.36 -14.58 0.79
N PHE A 63 -2.31 -15.30 1.14
CA PHE A 63 -2.30 -16.76 1.23
C PHE A 63 -2.35 -17.17 2.69
N LYS A 64 -3.47 -17.78 3.08
CA LYS A 64 -3.72 -18.27 4.44
C LYS A 64 -3.45 -19.77 4.51
N THR A 65 -2.69 -20.20 5.50
CA THR A 65 -2.38 -21.62 5.75
C THR A 65 -3.37 -22.27 6.73
N SER A 66 -3.36 -23.60 6.82
CA SER A 66 -4.13 -24.37 7.81
C SER A 66 -3.69 -24.15 9.26
N LYS A 67 -2.61 -23.39 9.50
CA LYS A 67 -2.12 -22.99 10.82
C LYS A 67 -2.34 -21.50 11.11
N ASN A 68 -3.18 -20.83 10.33
CA ASN A 68 -3.48 -19.40 10.44
C ASN A 68 -2.29 -18.45 10.21
N PHE A 69 -1.21 -18.91 9.60
CA PHE A 69 -0.22 -18.01 9.02
C PHE A 69 -0.75 -17.39 7.73
N LEU A 70 -0.46 -16.10 7.53
CA LEU A 70 -0.78 -15.35 6.33
C LEU A 70 0.50 -14.82 5.68
N PHE A 71 0.53 -14.88 4.36
CA PHE A 71 1.49 -14.18 3.52
C PHE A 71 0.69 -13.23 2.62
N SER A 72 1.11 -11.98 2.48
CA SER A 72 0.41 -10.96 1.70
C SER A 72 1.34 -10.29 0.72
N ILE A 73 0.80 -9.97 -0.45
CA ILE A 73 1.40 -9.05 -1.42
C ILE A 73 0.33 -8.00 -1.75
N ASP A 74 0.67 -6.73 -1.64
CA ASP A 74 -0.25 -5.64 -1.94
C ASP A 74 0.43 -4.43 -2.57
N VAL A 75 -0.34 -3.72 -3.38
CA VAL A 75 0.01 -2.41 -3.95
C VAL A 75 -1.03 -1.41 -3.49
N ASN A 76 -0.60 -0.29 -2.93
CA ASN A 76 -1.48 0.79 -2.51
C ASN A 76 -1.09 2.08 -3.24
N PHE A 77 -2.08 2.81 -3.73
CA PHE A 77 -1.95 4.15 -4.24
C PHE A 77 -2.23 5.14 -3.12
N ILE A 78 -1.30 6.06 -2.88
CA ILE A 78 -1.37 7.10 -1.85
C ILE A 78 -1.89 8.38 -2.50
N PHE A 79 -2.83 9.05 -1.85
CA PHE A 79 -3.36 10.33 -2.30
C PHE A 79 -3.73 11.24 -1.13
N GLY A 80 -3.34 12.51 -1.25
CA GLY A 80 -3.65 13.59 -0.30
C GLY A 80 -3.87 14.90 -1.04
N ASN A 81 -4.51 15.87 -0.38
CA ASN A 81 -4.87 17.17 -0.94
C ASN A 81 -4.28 18.37 -0.21
N LYS A 82 -3.51 18.14 0.86
CA LYS A 82 -2.88 19.19 1.64
C LYS A 82 -1.37 19.09 1.54
N ILE A 83 -0.75 20.18 1.10
CA ILE A 83 0.70 20.37 1.01
C ILE A 83 1.05 21.55 1.92
N HIS A 84 1.98 21.39 2.85
CA HIS A 84 2.34 22.47 3.80
C HIS A 84 3.27 23.51 3.18
N ASN A 85 4.14 23.12 2.24
CA ASN A 85 5.18 23.97 1.66
C ASN A 85 4.87 24.42 0.22
N ALA A 86 3.60 24.43 -0.20
CA ALA A 86 3.19 24.71 -1.57
C ALA A 86 3.78 26.03 -2.10
N ASP A 87 3.61 27.11 -1.34
CA ASP A 87 4.02 28.48 -1.69
C ASP A 87 5.55 28.63 -1.82
N THR A 88 6.33 27.76 -1.17
CA THR A 88 7.79 27.82 -1.23
C THR A 88 8.38 27.07 -2.41
N ILE A 89 7.66 26.09 -2.95
CA ILE A 89 8.17 25.17 -3.96
C ILE A 89 8.12 25.80 -5.35
N LEU A 90 7.12 26.64 -5.60
CA LEU A 90 6.96 27.37 -6.86
C LEU A 90 7.53 28.79 -6.82
N ARG A 91 8.22 29.18 -5.75
CA ARG A 91 8.77 30.54 -5.56
C ARG A 91 9.62 31.07 -6.72
N MET A 92 10.23 30.19 -7.51
CA MET A 92 11.07 30.55 -8.65
C MET A 92 10.26 30.93 -9.90
N VAL A 93 8.97 30.59 -9.94
CA VAL A 93 8.05 30.79 -11.08
C VAL A 93 6.79 31.56 -10.69
N GLU A 94 6.68 31.95 -9.42
CA GLU A 94 5.59 32.76 -8.89
C GLU A 94 5.94 34.25 -8.86
N THR A 95 4.91 35.08 -9.01
CA THR A 95 4.97 36.51 -8.75
C THR A 95 5.11 36.79 -7.25
N GLN A 96 5.42 38.04 -6.89
CA GLN A 96 5.41 38.49 -5.48
C GLN A 96 4.05 38.30 -4.79
N SER A 97 2.96 38.19 -5.55
CA SER A 97 1.61 37.93 -5.05
C SER A 97 1.25 36.43 -5.01
N GLY A 98 2.18 35.52 -5.31
CA GLY A 98 1.95 34.07 -5.24
C GLY A 98 1.17 33.50 -6.43
N HIS A 99 1.31 34.11 -7.62
CA HIS A 99 0.64 33.63 -8.83
C HIS A 99 1.64 33.19 -9.89
N VAL A 100 1.30 32.12 -10.62
CA VAL A 100 2.06 31.70 -11.79
C VAL A 100 1.43 32.34 -13.03
N ILE A 101 2.22 33.04 -13.85
CA ILE A 101 1.74 33.67 -15.09
C ILE A 101 1.72 32.62 -16.21
N ASP A 102 0.58 32.45 -16.87
CA ASP A 102 0.39 31.49 -17.95
C ASP A 102 0.85 32.04 -19.32
N GLY A 103 0.86 31.19 -20.35
CA GLY A 103 1.27 31.55 -21.70
C GLY A 103 0.40 32.61 -22.38
N ASN A 104 -0.77 32.93 -21.82
CA ASN A 104 -1.67 33.98 -22.29
C ASN A 104 -1.45 35.30 -21.53
N GLY A 105 -0.51 35.35 -20.58
CA GLY A 105 -0.27 36.53 -19.73
C GLY A 105 -1.29 36.70 -18.60
N THR A 106 -2.05 35.65 -18.28
CA THR A 106 -3.03 35.62 -17.18
C THR A 106 -2.56 34.73 -16.03
N PHE A 107 -3.28 34.67 -14.91
CA PHE A 107 -2.90 33.78 -13.82
C PHE A 107 -3.31 32.32 -14.11
N ALA A 108 -2.36 31.42 -13.99
CA ALA A 108 -2.57 29.99 -14.15
C ALA A 108 -3.34 29.41 -12.96
N LEU A 109 -4.36 28.62 -13.25
CA LEU A 109 -5.10 27.88 -12.24
C LEU A 109 -4.48 26.49 -12.06
N TYR A 110 -3.91 26.25 -10.88
CA TYR A 110 -3.25 24.99 -10.57
C TYR A 110 -3.60 24.50 -9.16
N ALA A 111 -3.47 23.20 -8.94
CA ALA A 111 -3.58 22.56 -7.63
C ALA A 111 -2.41 21.61 -7.42
N ILE A 112 -2.00 21.42 -6.16
CA ILE A 112 -0.91 20.52 -5.80
C ILE A 112 -1.42 19.43 -4.86
N TYR A 113 -1.07 18.19 -5.17
CA TYR A 113 -1.54 17.02 -4.45
C TYR A 113 -0.40 16.10 -4.02
N GLU A 114 -0.59 15.35 -2.94
CA GLU A 114 0.28 14.21 -2.64
C GLU A 114 -0.16 13.02 -3.48
N ARG A 115 0.80 12.35 -4.13
CA ARG A 115 0.58 11.11 -4.86
C ARG A 115 1.72 10.14 -4.59
N GLY A 116 1.42 8.87 -4.41
CA GLY A 116 2.45 7.88 -4.13
C GLY A 116 2.00 6.46 -4.38
N TYR A 117 2.93 5.53 -4.22
CA TYR A 117 2.67 4.10 -4.28
C TYR A 117 3.47 3.40 -3.19
N SER A 118 2.86 2.38 -2.58
CA SER A 118 3.57 1.40 -1.75
C SER A 118 3.37 0.00 -2.31
N PHE A 119 4.45 -0.75 -2.41
CA PHE A 119 4.46 -2.16 -2.76
C PHE A 119 4.97 -2.96 -1.56
N ASN A 120 4.21 -3.94 -1.07
CA ASN A 120 4.50 -4.58 0.21
C ASN A 120 4.45 -6.10 0.12
N PHE A 121 5.39 -6.74 0.80
CA PHE A 121 5.34 -8.15 1.18
C PHE A 121 5.17 -8.24 2.69
N ARG A 122 4.15 -8.95 3.15
CA ARG A 122 3.85 -9.07 4.58
C ARG A 122 3.70 -10.53 4.98
N PHE A 123 4.07 -10.83 6.20
CA PHE A 123 3.84 -12.11 6.84
C PHE A 123 3.23 -11.88 8.21
N GLY A 124 2.37 -12.80 8.63
CA GLY A 124 1.70 -12.65 9.91
C GLY A 124 0.89 -13.86 10.30
N LYS A 125 0.07 -13.68 11.34
CA LYS A 125 -0.74 -14.75 11.90
C LYS A 125 -2.08 -14.21 12.39
N ILE A 126 -3.12 -15.02 12.19
CA ILE A 126 -4.39 -14.86 12.90
C ILE A 126 -4.28 -15.59 14.23
N ILE A 127 -4.43 -14.84 15.30
CA ILE A 127 -4.55 -15.32 16.67
C ILE A 127 -6.05 -15.48 16.93
N ASN A 128 -6.48 -16.73 17.14
CA ASN A 128 -7.88 -17.12 17.32
C ASN A 128 -8.39 -16.73 18.71
N VAL A 129 -8.53 -15.43 18.94
CA VAL A 129 -9.09 -14.82 20.13
C VAL A 129 -10.28 -13.96 19.70
N LEU A 130 -11.36 -13.96 20.50
CA LEU A 130 -12.62 -13.28 20.18
C LEU A 130 -13.21 -13.72 18.83
N ASN A 131 -13.17 -15.01 18.53
CA ASN A 131 -13.39 -15.52 17.19
C ASN A 131 -14.77 -16.21 17.04
N PRO A 132 -15.60 -15.80 16.07
CA PRO A 132 -16.84 -16.50 15.73
C PRO A 132 -16.60 -17.83 15.00
N ASN A 133 -15.37 -18.08 14.53
CA ASN A 133 -14.92 -19.34 13.94
C ASN A 133 -13.39 -19.46 14.00
N PRO A 134 -12.80 -20.65 13.76
CA PRO A 134 -11.35 -20.88 13.78
C PRO A 134 -10.54 -20.10 12.72
N ASN A 135 -11.20 -19.44 11.78
CA ASN A 135 -10.59 -18.68 10.68
C ASN A 135 -10.61 -17.17 10.89
N SER A 136 -11.17 -16.70 12.01
CA SER A 136 -11.29 -15.29 12.38
C SER A 136 -10.54 -15.01 13.68
N GLY A 137 -10.21 -13.75 13.92
CA GLY A 137 -9.55 -13.32 15.15
C GLY A 137 -8.66 -12.11 14.96
N ILE A 138 -7.76 -11.91 15.91
CA ILE A 138 -6.78 -10.82 15.85
C ILE A 138 -5.73 -11.15 14.79
N LEU A 139 -5.56 -10.27 13.81
CA LEU A 139 -4.52 -10.36 12.80
C LEU A 139 -3.37 -9.45 13.18
N VAL A 140 -2.17 -10.03 13.25
CA VAL A 140 -0.92 -9.29 13.37
C VAL A 140 -0.06 -9.62 12.16
N MET A 141 0.42 -8.60 11.46
CA MET A 141 1.33 -8.75 10.32
C MET A 141 2.48 -7.76 10.41
N GLY A 142 3.63 -8.17 9.93
CA GLY A 142 4.79 -7.31 9.69
C GLY A 142 5.36 -7.60 8.31
N GLY A 143 6.04 -6.62 7.72
CA GLY A 143 6.49 -6.73 6.34
C GLY A 143 7.51 -5.70 5.94
N VAL A 144 7.98 -5.89 4.72
CA VAL A 144 8.93 -5.01 4.03
C VAL A 144 8.32 -4.64 2.68
N GLY A 145 8.61 -3.43 2.23
CA GLY A 145 8.11 -2.91 0.99
C GLY A 145 9.00 -1.81 0.41
N PHE A 146 8.51 -1.24 -0.68
CA PHE A 146 9.07 -0.04 -1.28
C PHE A 146 7.98 1.02 -1.31
N LEU A 147 8.25 2.18 -0.73
CA LEU A 147 7.33 3.31 -0.67
C LEU A 147 7.88 4.45 -1.51
N THR A 148 7.00 5.06 -2.29
CA THR A 148 7.30 6.25 -3.08
C THR A 148 6.20 7.27 -2.90
N HIS A 149 6.56 8.54 -2.88
CA HIS A 149 5.61 9.64 -2.88
C HIS A 149 6.19 10.85 -3.64
N ARG A 150 5.31 11.71 -4.13
CA ARG A 150 5.62 12.96 -4.84
C ARG A 150 4.48 13.96 -4.73
N MET A 151 4.80 15.19 -5.03
CA MET A 151 3.86 16.26 -5.28
C MET A 151 3.44 16.24 -6.74
N LYS A 152 2.14 16.07 -7.00
CA LYS A 152 1.57 16.20 -8.32
C LYS A 152 0.99 17.59 -8.48
N ILE A 153 1.61 18.39 -9.35
CA ILE A 153 1.04 19.64 -9.83
C ILE A 153 0.04 19.30 -10.95
N ASP A 154 -1.19 19.79 -10.80
CA ASP A 154 -2.26 19.71 -11.77
C ASP A 154 -2.57 21.12 -12.29
N ASN A 155 -2.22 21.36 -13.55
CA ASN A 155 -2.48 22.60 -14.26
C ASN A 155 -3.72 22.42 -15.12
N GLN A 156 -4.86 22.97 -14.68
CA GLN A 156 -6.19 22.59 -15.18
C GLN A 156 -6.36 22.79 -16.69
N HIS A 157 -5.69 23.79 -17.26
CA HIS A 157 -5.73 24.09 -18.69
C HIS A 157 -4.39 23.89 -19.40
N LYS A 158 -3.38 23.38 -18.68
CA LYS A 158 -1.98 23.25 -19.16
C LYS A 158 -1.43 24.55 -19.77
N THR A 159 -1.91 25.70 -19.31
CA THR A 159 -1.55 27.00 -19.88
C THR A 159 -0.23 27.55 -19.34
N ALA A 160 0.36 26.90 -18.33
CA ALA A 160 1.63 27.30 -17.70
C ALA A 160 2.69 26.22 -17.93
N PRO A 161 3.46 26.28 -19.03
CA PRO A 161 4.47 25.28 -19.39
C PRO A 161 5.54 25.08 -18.32
N GLN A 162 5.88 26.14 -17.58
CA GLN A 162 6.93 26.15 -16.55
C GLN A 162 6.64 25.26 -15.34
N ILE A 163 5.39 24.85 -15.13
CA ILE A 163 4.97 23.90 -14.08
C ILE A 163 4.28 22.66 -14.65
N SER A 164 4.39 22.45 -15.96
CA SER A 164 3.72 21.35 -16.67
C SER A 164 4.73 20.33 -17.19
N ASP A 165 4.23 19.13 -17.48
CA ASP A 165 4.97 18.04 -18.11
C ASP A 165 6.34 17.76 -17.47
N ASP A 166 7.44 17.89 -18.21
CA ASP A 166 8.78 17.61 -17.71
C ASP A 166 9.27 18.63 -16.69
N TYR A 167 8.83 19.89 -16.78
CA TYR A 167 9.19 20.91 -15.79
C TYR A 167 8.57 20.62 -14.42
N ALA A 168 7.36 20.05 -14.40
CA ALA A 168 6.71 19.64 -13.15
C ALA A 168 7.56 18.65 -12.34
N LYS A 169 8.37 17.81 -13.00
CA LYS A 169 9.25 16.83 -12.34
C LYS A 169 10.37 17.49 -11.53
N GLY A 170 10.74 18.74 -11.84
CA GLY A 170 11.73 19.48 -11.07
C GLY A 170 11.20 20.01 -9.73
N TYR A 171 9.86 20.07 -9.58
CA TYR A 171 9.18 20.54 -8.37
C TYR A 171 8.49 19.40 -7.59
N ASP A 172 8.39 18.21 -8.18
CA ASP A 172 7.56 17.13 -7.64
C ASP A 172 8.12 16.45 -6.39
N ARG A 173 9.38 16.75 -6.02
CA ARG A 173 10.08 16.15 -4.87
C ARG A 173 9.85 14.63 -4.79
N PHE A 174 10.01 13.95 -5.91
CA PHE A 174 9.79 12.50 -5.98
C PHE A 174 10.81 11.76 -5.13
N THR A 175 10.31 11.13 -4.07
CA THR A 175 11.08 10.50 -3.01
C THR A 175 10.62 9.07 -2.85
N GLY A 176 11.56 8.16 -2.55
CA GLY A 176 11.21 6.78 -2.29
C GLY A 176 12.33 5.96 -1.68
N GLY A 177 11.98 4.79 -1.18
CA GLY A 177 12.92 3.90 -0.51
C GLY A 177 12.26 2.69 0.15
N ILE A 178 13.05 1.96 0.93
CA ILE A 178 12.61 0.77 1.64
C ILE A 178 11.70 1.19 2.79
N ALA A 179 10.59 0.48 2.95
CA ALA A 179 9.63 0.69 4.02
C ALA A 179 9.41 -0.59 4.82
N PHE A 180 9.40 -0.48 6.13
CA PHE A 180 8.88 -1.50 7.04
C PHE A 180 7.43 -1.17 7.34
N ASN A 181 6.59 -2.21 7.35
CA ASN A 181 5.17 -2.04 7.64
C ASN A 181 4.71 -3.03 8.71
N GLU A 182 3.79 -2.57 9.53
CA GLU A 182 3.19 -3.33 10.61
C GLU A 182 1.67 -3.13 10.56
N PHE A 183 0.93 -4.17 10.90
CA PHE A 183 -0.53 -4.14 10.95
C PHE A 183 -1.02 -4.94 12.15
N ILE A 184 -1.95 -4.36 12.91
CA ILE A 184 -2.69 -5.04 13.95
C ILE A 184 -4.17 -4.74 13.81
N GLY A 185 -5.01 -5.76 13.81
CA GLY A 185 -6.44 -5.58 13.61
C GLY A 185 -7.25 -6.83 13.84
N TYR A 186 -8.49 -6.78 13.39
CA TYR A 186 -9.40 -7.91 13.40
C TYR A 186 -9.58 -8.44 11.97
N PHE A 187 -9.52 -9.76 11.81
CA PHE A 187 -9.74 -10.47 10.57
C PHE A 187 -10.98 -11.34 10.71
N PHE A 188 -11.99 -11.07 9.88
CA PHE A 188 -13.28 -11.76 9.92
C PHE A 188 -13.52 -12.52 8.61
N MET A 189 -13.49 -13.84 8.71
CA MET A 189 -13.81 -14.75 7.61
C MET A 189 -15.15 -15.43 7.88
N GLY A 190 -16.21 -14.93 7.26
CA GLY A 190 -17.57 -15.44 7.41
C GLY A 190 -17.86 -16.72 6.61
N LYS A 191 -19.06 -17.27 6.81
CA LYS A 191 -19.54 -18.49 6.12
C LYS A 191 -19.75 -18.27 4.62
N LYS A 192 -20.21 -17.08 4.24
CA LYS A 192 -20.45 -16.70 2.84
C LYS A 192 -19.20 -16.03 2.27
N ARG A 193 -18.88 -16.31 1.00
CA ARG A 193 -17.70 -15.75 0.30
C ARG A 193 -17.74 -14.22 0.13
N ILE A 194 -18.89 -13.58 0.34
CA ILE A 194 -19.11 -12.15 0.06
C ILE A 194 -18.87 -11.27 1.29
N ALA A 195 -19.09 -11.77 2.51
CA ALA A 195 -19.00 -10.97 3.73
C ALA A 195 -17.73 -11.33 4.53
N ASN A 196 -16.57 -10.91 4.03
CA ASN A 196 -15.29 -11.11 4.68
C ASN A 196 -14.52 -9.79 4.68
N PHE A 197 -14.04 -9.39 5.86
CA PHE A 197 -13.39 -8.10 6.04
C PHE A 197 -12.24 -8.22 7.03
N TYR A 198 -11.29 -7.30 6.92
CA TYR A 198 -10.33 -7.05 7.99
C TYR A 198 -10.24 -5.54 8.25
N GLY A 199 -9.93 -5.17 9.48
CA GLY A 199 -9.87 -3.78 9.89
C GLY A 199 -8.95 -3.60 11.07
N GLY A 200 -8.13 -2.55 11.06
CA GLY A 200 -7.15 -2.35 12.11
C GLY A 200 -6.30 -1.11 11.92
N PHE A 201 -5.23 -1.06 12.70
CA PHE A 201 -4.21 -0.03 12.64
C PHE A 201 -3.02 -0.51 11.80
N GLU A 202 -2.49 0.36 10.97
CA GLU A 202 -1.25 0.13 10.23
C GLU A 202 -0.21 1.21 10.54
N PHE A 203 1.05 0.81 10.46
CA PHE A 203 2.20 1.66 10.64
C PHE A 203 3.20 1.40 9.51
N TYR A 204 3.77 2.46 8.94
CA TYR A 204 4.89 2.43 8.02
C TYR A 204 6.02 3.26 8.58
N GLN A 205 7.22 2.70 8.48
CA GLN A 205 8.48 3.40 8.67
C GLN A 205 9.31 3.24 7.41
N ALA A 206 9.46 4.32 6.65
CA ALA A 206 10.17 4.32 5.37
C ALA A 206 11.46 5.15 5.46
N PHE A 207 12.55 4.55 4.98
CA PHE A 207 13.83 5.22 4.81
C PHE A 207 13.95 5.62 3.35
N THR A 208 13.72 6.90 3.05
CA THR A 208 13.53 7.37 1.68
C THR A 208 14.61 8.37 1.28
N LYS A 209 14.82 8.50 -0.03
CA LYS A 209 15.75 9.46 -0.64
C LYS A 209 15.11 10.05 -1.89
N SER A 210 15.60 11.22 -2.30
CA SER A 210 15.20 11.80 -3.58
C SER A 210 15.58 10.86 -4.74
N LEU A 211 14.59 10.60 -5.58
CA LEU A 211 14.73 9.86 -6.84
C LEU A 211 14.88 10.82 -8.03
N ARG A 212 15.08 12.12 -7.76
CA ARG A 212 15.34 13.15 -8.76
C ARG A 212 16.81 13.53 -8.77
N ASP A 213 17.36 13.67 -9.97
CA ASP A 213 18.73 14.15 -10.15
C ASP A 213 18.85 15.67 -10.00
N ARG A 214 17.73 16.39 -10.12
CA ARG A 214 17.65 17.85 -9.98
C ARG A 214 16.35 18.26 -9.31
N VAL A 215 16.46 19.25 -8.43
CA VAL A 215 15.35 19.83 -7.66
C VAL A 215 15.40 21.35 -7.83
N PHE A 216 14.36 21.95 -8.39
CA PHE A 216 14.42 23.35 -8.87
C PHE A 216 14.28 24.41 -7.77
N ASP A 217 13.68 24.06 -6.64
CA ASP A 217 13.50 25.00 -5.52
C ASP A 217 14.77 25.16 -4.66
N GLN A 218 15.69 24.18 -4.70
CA GLN A 218 16.99 24.30 -4.08
C GLN A 218 17.94 24.97 -5.07
N VAL A 219 18.42 26.18 -4.77
CA VAL A 219 19.40 26.89 -5.61
C VAL A 219 20.61 27.30 -4.79
N VAL A 220 21.80 27.20 -5.38
CA VAL A 220 23.06 27.67 -4.81
C VAL A 220 23.67 28.70 -5.74
N PHE A 221 24.28 29.74 -5.17
CA PHE A 221 25.03 30.73 -5.93
C PHE A 221 26.29 30.09 -6.51
N ASP A 222 26.41 30.10 -7.83
CA ASP A 222 27.62 29.68 -8.53
C ASP A 222 28.54 30.89 -8.74
N PRO A 223 29.72 30.93 -8.09
CA PRO A 223 30.67 32.04 -8.22
C PRO A 223 31.26 32.18 -9.63
N ASP A 224 31.40 31.07 -10.35
CA ASP A 224 32.09 31.01 -11.65
C ASP A 224 31.20 31.57 -12.76
N SER A 225 29.91 31.21 -12.76
CA SER A 225 28.94 31.77 -13.70
C SER A 225 28.22 33.02 -13.18
N LYS A 226 28.46 33.43 -11.92
CA LYS A 226 27.78 34.55 -11.23
C LYS A 226 26.25 34.46 -11.28
N THR A 227 25.70 33.24 -11.24
CA THR A 227 24.26 32.97 -11.32
C THR A 227 23.84 31.94 -10.29
N TYR A 228 22.57 31.95 -9.88
CA TYR A 228 22.00 30.87 -9.09
C TYR A 228 21.75 29.64 -9.97
N LYS A 229 22.22 28.47 -9.55
CA LYS A 229 21.95 27.19 -10.20
C LYS A 229 21.14 26.31 -9.28
N ALA A 230 20.21 25.54 -9.85
CA ALA A 230 19.54 24.48 -9.11
C ALA A 230 20.60 23.54 -8.52
N VAL A 231 20.46 23.22 -7.24
CA VAL A 231 21.22 22.17 -6.59
C VAL A 231 20.98 20.89 -7.39
N GLY A 232 22.02 20.07 -7.52
CA GLY A 232 21.93 18.78 -8.19
C GLY A 232 21.02 17.81 -7.41
N LYS A 233 21.47 16.58 -7.25
CA LYS A 233 20.69 15.58 -6.54
C LYS A 233 20.59 15.95 -5.06
N ASP A 234 19.38 15.92 -4.52
CA ASP A 234 19.17 15.98 -3.08
C ASP A 234 19.69 14.67 -2.45
N ASN A 235 20.77 14.78 -1.68
CA ASN A 235 21.45 13.65 -1.04
C ASN A 235 20.96 13.39 0.39
N ASN A 236 19.96 14.13 0.86
CA ASN A 236 19.38 13.91 2.16
C ASN A 236 18.70 12.55 2.23
N SER A 237 18.75 11.96 3.42
CA SER A 237 18.00 10.75 3.75
C SER A 237 16.87 11.15 4.69
N TYR A 238 15.68 10.65 4.41
CA TYR A 238 14.48 10.98 5.16
C TYR A 238 13.94 9.75 5.87
N ILE A 239 13.31 9.99 7.02
CA ILE A 239 12.51 9.02 7.75
C ILE A 239 11.05 9.45 7.64
N ASP A 240 10.33 8.79 6.75
CA ASP A 240 8.91 9.05 6.51
C ASP A 240 8.08 8.04 7.29
N LEU A 241 7.19 8.53 8.15
CA LEU A 241 6.30 7.70 8.95
C LEU A 241 4.85 7.89 8.49
N PHE A 242 4.10 6.80 8.38
CA PHE A 242 2.65 6.86 8.15
C PHE A 242 1.95 5.93 9.12
N PHE A 243 0.94 6.43 9.81
CA PHE A 243 0.18 5.63 10.77
C PHE A 243 -1.30 5.90 10.62
N GLY A 244 -2.12 4.86 10.64
CA GLY A 244 -3.48 5.00 10.17
C GLY A 244 -4.38 3.81 10.41
N PHE A 245 -5.66 4.00 10.08
CA PHE A 245 -6.64 2.93 10.10
C PHE A 245 -6.83 2.38 8.70
N LYS A 246 -6.75 1.05 8.57
CA LYS A 246 -6.94 0.33 7.32
C LYS A 246 -8.11 -0.64 7.44
N ILE A 247 -8.97 -0.62 6.45
CA ILE A 247 -10.04 -1.59 6.25
C ILE A 247 -9.86 -2.29 4.91
N GLY A 248 -10.23 -3.55 4.84
CA GLY A 248 -10.19 -4.30 3.59
C GLY A 248 -11.37 -5.25 3.47
N TRP A 249 -11.86 -5.34 2.24
CA TRP A 249 -12.83 -6.34 1.83
C TRP A 249 -12.08 -7.46 1.11
N MET A 250 -12.44 -8.69 1.42
CA MET A 250 -11.71 -9.86 0.94
C MET A 250 -12.63 -10.95 0.40
N ILE A 251 -12.10 -11.73 -0.54
CA ILE A 251 -12.84 -12.82 -1.18
C ILE A 251 -12.06 -14.13 -0.99
N PRO A 252 -12.32 -14.90 0.08
CA PRO A 252 -11.59 -16.13 0.32
C PRO A 252 -11.97 -17.21 -0.70
N LEU A 253 -10.97 -17.69 -1.44
CA LEU A 253 -11.04 -18.81 -2.37
C LEU A 253 -10.41 -20.04 -1.73
N TYR A 254 -11.23 -21.06 -1.48
CA TYR A 254 -10.82 -22.33 -0.89
C TYR A 254 -11.56 -23.49 -1.57
N ASN A 255 -10.92 -24.66 -1.61
CA ASN A 255 -11.51 -25.86 -2.18
C ASN A 255 -12.73 -26.31 -1.36
N ARG A 256 -13.85 -26.56 -2.03
CA ARG A 256 -15.06 -27.13 -1.40
C ARG A 256 -14.78 -28.59 -1.03
N ALA A 257 -15.15 -28.99 0.19
CA ALA A 257 -15.58 -30.37 0.39
C ALA A 257 -16.96 -30.52 -0.28
N PRO A 258 -17.26 -31.63 -0.97
CA PRO A 258 -18.55 -31.82 -1.62
C PRO A 258 -19.69 -31.72 -0.59
N ASP A 259 -20.68 -30.88 -0.88
CA ASP A 259 -21.88 -30.75 -0.06
C ASP A 259 -22.58 -32.11 0.00
N LYS A 260 -22.76 -32.67 1.20
CA LYS A 260 -23.58 -33.88 1.38
C LYS A 260 -25.02 -33.50 1.05
N TYR A 261 -25.48 -33.86 -0.15
CA TYR A 261 -26.90 -34.03 -0.39
C TYR A 261 -27.34 -35.24 0.44
N TYR A 262 -28.08 -34.98 1.52
CA TYR A 262 -28.88 -36.02 2.15
C TYR A 262 -30.11 -36.22 1.25
N TYR A 263 -30.10 -37.30 0.47
CA TYR A 263 -31.34 -37.81 -0.11
C TYR A 263 -32.05 -38.59 1.01
N ASN A 264 -33.24 -38.12 1.40
CA ASN A 264 -34.20 -38.88 2.19
C ASN A 264 -35.01 -39.80 1.26
#